data_AF-A0A8J7BWR8-F1
#
_entry.id   AF-A0A8J7BWR8-F1
#
_cell.length_a   1.000
_cell.length_b   1.000
_cell.length_c   1.000
_cell.angle_alpha   90.00
_cell.angle_beta   90.00
_cell.angle_gamma   90.00
#
_symmetry.space_group_name_H-M   'P 1'
#
loop_
_entity.id
_entity.type
_entity.pdbx_description
1 polymer ?
#
loop_
_entity_poly.entity_id
_entity_poly.type
_entity_poly.pdbx_seq_one_letter_code
_entity_poly.pdbx_strand_id
1 'polypeptide(L)' 'MKTNHYSRLFKWTAKFLKYFLLGIFASAIACILFMGFGAVNFVTALLLFAGNWFYKLGIILLCLMTITVILESLR' A
#
# COMPACT_ATOMS: atom_id res chain seq x y z
N MET A 1 -30.84 6.04 19.21
CA MET A 1 -29.40 5.67 19.29
C MET A 1 -29.09 4.67 18.18
N LYS A 2 -28.61 5.12 17.01
CA LYS A 2 -28.15 4.23 15.94
C LYS A 2 -26.62 4.29 15.87
N THR A 3 -26.03 3.11 15.81
CA THR A 3 -24.68 2.77 16.23
C THR A 3 -23.60 3.34 15.32
N ASN A 4 -22.55 3.82 15.97
CA ASN A 4 -21.33 4.47 15.46
C ASN A 4 -20.42 3.51 14.65
N HIS A 5 -21.00 2.70 13.76
CA HIS A 5 -20.35 1.63 13.01
C HIS A 5 -19.75 2.12 11.68
N TYR A 6 -19.47 3.43 11.56
CA TYR A 6 -18.96 4.05 10.32
C TYR A 6 -17.43 4.15 10.29
N SER A 7 -16.72 3.98 11.42
CA SER A 7 -15.34 4.48 11.50
C SER A 7 -14.24 3.46 11.72
N ARG A 8 -14.52 2.16 11.95
CA ARG A 8 -13.42 1.20 12.15
C ARG A 8 -12.85 0.72 10.82
N LEU A 9 -13.65 0.14 9.93
CA LEU A 9 -13.16 -0.41 8.66
C LEU A 9 -12.53 0.68 7.78
N PHE A 10 -13.18 1.83 7.62
CA PHE A 10 -12.62 2.97 6.88
C PHE A 10 -11.29 3.46 7.48
N LYS A 11 -11.19 3.56 8.82
CA LYS A 11 -9.95 3.99 9.49
C LYS A 11 -8.83 2.96 9.38
N TRP A 12 -9.15 1.67 9.36
CA TRP A 12 -8.19 0.60 9.09
C TRP A 12 -7.70 0.66 7.65
N THR A 13 -8.60 0.79 6.66
CA THR A 13 -8.25 0.95 5.24
C THR A 13 -7.38 2.19 5.02
N ALA A 14 -7.74 3.34 5.60
CA ALA A 14 -6.96 4.57 5.51
C ALA A 14 -5.58 4.45 6.18
N LYS A 15 -5.48 3.77 7.34
CA LYS A 15 -4.18 3.45 7.96
C LYS A 15 -3.34 2.57 7.05
N PHE A 16 -3.94 1.51 6.50
CA PHE A 16 -3.24 0.55 5.65
C PHE A 16 -2.71 1.24 4.38
N LEU A 17 -3.54 2.08 3.76
CA LEU A 17 -3.15 2.91 2.63
C LEU A 17 -1.99 3.84 2.97
N LYS A 18 -2.05 4.53 4.12
CA LYS A 18 -0.95 5.38 4.59
C LYS A 18 0.35 4.60 4.72
N TYR A 19 0.33 3.43 5.37
CA TYR A 19 1.52 2.58 5.51
C TYR A 19 2.02 2.05 4.16
N PHE A 20 1.11 1.75 3.23
CA PHE A 20 1.47 1.31 1.89
C PHE A 20 2.19 2.40 1.08
N LEU A 21 1.66 3.63 1.07
CA LEU A 21 2.35 4.77 0.45
C LEU A 21 3.72 5.01 1.09
N LEU A 22 3.82 4.89 2.42
CA LEU A 22 5.08 5.06 3.14
C LEU A 22 6.10 3.96 2.75
N GLY A 23 5.62 2.72 2.54
CA GLY A 23 6.42 1.62 2.03
C GLY A 23 6.92 1.86 0.60
N ILE A 24 6.07 2.33 -0.31
CA ILE A 24 6.48 2.69 -1.69
C ILE A 24 7.54 3.80 -1.64
N PHE A 25 7.31 4.82 -0.80
CA PHE A 25 8.23 5.95 -0.68
C PHE A 25 9.60 5.51 -0.13
N ALA A 26 9.61 4.68 0.92
CA ALA A 26 10.84 4.09 1.45
C ALA A 26 11.56 3.22 0.41
N SER A 27 10.82 2.42 -0.37
CA SER A 27 11.38 1.62 -1.46
C SER A 27 11.99 2.50 -2.55
N ALA A 28 11.37 3.62 -2.89
CA ALA A 28 11.90 4.57 -3.86
C ALA A 28 13.21 5.21 -3.37
N ILE A 29 13.27 5.62 -2.10
CA ILE A 29 14.49 6.17 -1.48
C ILE A 29 15.62 5.13 -1.48
N ALA A 30 15.34 3.89 -1.08
CA ALA A 30 16.33 2.82 -1.08
C ALA A 30 16.88 2.55 -2.50
N CYS A 31 16.02 2.61 -3.52
CA CYS A 31 16.40 2.45 -4.92
C CYS A 31 17.39 3.55 -5.38
N ILE A 32 17.10 4.81 -5.04
CA ILE A 32 17.98 5.96 -5.35
C ILE A 32 19.33 5.83 -4.65
N LEU A 33 19.33 5.46 -3.36
CA LEU A 33 20.56 5.27 -2.58
C LEU A 33 21.46 4.17 -3.18
N PHE A 34 20.86 3.03 -3.55
CA PHE A 34 21.62 1.94 -4.16
C PHE A 34 22.12 2.27 -5.58
N MET A 35 21.34 3.03 -6.37
CA MET A 35 21.81 3.56 -7.66
C MET A 35 23.07 4.41 -7.48
N GLY A 36 23.09 5.27 -6.46
CA GLY A 36 24.27 6.07 -6.11
C GLY A 36 25.48 5.24 -5.69
N PHE A 37 25.26 4.06 -5.12
CA PHE A 37 26.31 3.13 -4.70
C PHE A 37 26.81 2.19 -5.82
N GLY A 38 26.26 2.28 -7.04
CA GLY A 38 26.63 1.41 -8.16
C GLY A 38 26.16 -0.05 -8.02
N ALA A 39 25.34 -0.36 -7.02
CA ALA A 39 24.80 -1.69 -6.76
C ALA A 39 23.51 -1.96 -7.55
N VAL A 40 23.50 -1.55 -8.83
CA VAL A 40 22.36 -1.64 -9.74
C VAL A 40 21.82 -3.07 -9.91
N ASN A 41 22.68 -4.08 -9.91
CA ASN A 41 22.23 -5.49 -10.01
C ASN A 41 21.39 -5.95 -8.81
N PHE A 42 21.77 -5.54 -7.60
CA PHE A 42 20.99 -5.82 -6.39
C PHE A 42 19.66 -5.07 -6.39
N VAL A 43 19.64 -3.84 -6.90
CA VAL A 43 18.41 -3.05 -7.06
C VAL A 43 17.45 -3.74 -8.00
N THR A 44 17.90 -4.20 -9.17
CA THR A 44 17.00 -4.80 -10.16
C THR A 44 16.33 -6.06 -9.60
N ALA A 45 17.08 -6.91 -8.90
CA ALA A 45 16.53 -8.09 -8.24
C ALA A 45 15.56 -7.72 -7.11
N LEU A 46 15.93 -6.74 -6.27
CA LEU A 46 15.08 -6.27 -5.18
C LEU A 46 13.80 -5.58 -5.71
N LEU A 47 13.89 -4.85 -6.81
CA LEU A 47 12.79 -4.13 -7.44
C LEU A 47 11.79 -5.09 -8.10
N LEU A 48 12.26 -6.17 -8.73
CA LEU A 48 11.37 -7.21 -9.26
C LEU A 48 10.64 -7.93 -8.12
N PHE A 49 11.35 -8.27 -7.04
CA PHE A 49 10.76 -8.94 -5.89
C PHE A 49 9.77 -8.03 -5.14
N ALA A 50 10.19 -6.80 -4.83
CA ALA A 50 9.38 -5.79 -4.20
C ALA A 50 8.20 -5.40 -5.10
N GLY A 51 8.41 -5.21 -6.39
CA GLY A 51 7.37 -4.87 -7.37
C GLY A 51 6.27 -5.92 -7.44
N ASN A 52 6.63 -7.20 -7.44
CA ASN A 52 5.65 -8.29 -7.40
C ASN A 52 4.84 -8.29 -6.09
N TRP A 53 5.50 -8.03 -4.96
CA TRP A 53 4.83 -7.88 -3.66
C TRP A 53 3.94 -6.62 -3.60
N PHE A 54 4.42 -5.49 -4.13
CA PHE A 54 3.69 -4.22 -4.19
C PHE A 54 2.46 -4.33 -5.08
N TYR A 55 2.55 -5.04 -6.21
CA TYR A 55 1.40 -5.30 -7.07
C TYR A 55 0.33 -6.12 -6.33
N LYS A 56 0.74 -7.20 -5.66
CA LYS A 56 -0.17 -8.04 -4.86
C LYS A 56 -0.83 -7.26 -3.72
N LEU A 57 -0.06 -6.50 -2.97
CA LEU A 57 -0.54 -5.66 -1.88
C LEU A 57 -1.45 -4.53 -2.40
N GLY A 58 -1.12 -3.95 -3.56
CA GLY A 58 -1.93 -2.95 -4.24
C GLY A 58 -3.30 -3.49 -4.61
N ILE A 59 -3.39 -4.68 -5.20
CA ILE A 59 -4.69 -5.33 -5.51
C ILE A 59 -5.51 -5.57 -4.25
N ILE A 60 -4.89 -6.09 -3.18
CA ILE A 60 -5.58 -6.33 -1.91
C ILE A 60 -6.13 -5.01 -1.33
N LEU A 61 -5.34 -3.94 -1.38
CA LEU A 61 -5.76 -2.61 -0.96
C LEU A 61 -6.91 -2.06 -1.79
N LEU A 62 -6.83 -2.17 -3.11
CA LEU A 62 -7.87 -1.71 -4.03
C LEU A 62 -9.18 -2.46 -3.77
N CYS A 63 -9.09 -3.77 -3.53
CA CYS A 63 -10.22 -4.61 -3.13
C CYS A 63 -10.84 -4.15 -1.80
N LEU A 64 -10.01 -3.92 -0.77
CA LEU A 64 -10.47 -3.38 0.52
C LEU A 64 -11.12 -2.00 0.37
N MET A 65 -10.57 -1.14 -0.49
CA MET A 65 -11.10 0.20 -0.75
C MET A 65 -12.47 0.10 -1.41
N THR A 66 -12.64 -0.73 -2.44
CA THR A 66 -13.92 -1.00 -3.10
C THR A 66 -14.95 -1.55 -2.12
N ILE A 67 -14.58 -2.55 -1.29
CA ILE A 67 -15.49 -3.10 -0.26
C ILE A 67 -15.92 -2.00 0.72
N THR A 68 -15.00 -1.13 1.11
CA THR A 68 -15.28 -0.01 2.02
C THR A 68 -16.27 0.97 1.37
N VAL A 69 -16.04 1.37 0.11
CA VAL A 69 -16.91 2.28 -0.63
C VAL A 69 -18.30 1.69 -0.85
N ILE A 70 -18.41 0.41 -1.18
CA ILE A 70 -19.71 -0.28 -1.37
C ILE A 70 -20.47 -0.33 -0.04
N LEU A 71 -19.82 -0.71 1.07
CA LEU A 71 -20.43 -0.71 2.40
C LEU A 71 -20.89 0.68 2.83
N GLU A 72 -20.15 1.71 2.45
CA GLU A 72 -20.47 3.10 2.73
C GLU A 72 -21.65 3.59 1.91
N SER A 73 -21.73 3.22 0.62
CA SER A 73 -22.82 3.56 -0.29
C SER A 73 -24.12 2.78 -0.04
N LEU A 74 -24.05 1.58 0.56
CA LEU A 74 -25.23 0.78 0.91
C LEU A 74 -25.91 1.26 2.21
N ARG A 75 -25.29 2.17 2.95
CA ARG A 75 -25.83 2.75 4.19
C ARG A 75 -26.48 4.09 3.92
#